data_AF-A0A933H0E5-F1
#
_entry.id   AF-A0A933H0E5-F1
#
_cell.length_a   1.000
_cell.length_b   1.000
_cell.length_c   1.000
_cell.angle_alpha   90.00
_cell.angle_beta   90.00
_cell.angle_gamma   90.00
#
_symmetry.space_group_name_H-M   'P 1'
#
loop_
_entity.id
_entity.type
_entity.pdbx_description
1 polymer ?
#
loop_
_entity_poly.entity_id
_entity_poly.type
_entity_poly.pdbx_seq_one_letter_code
_entity_poly.pdbx_strand_id
1 'polypeptide(L)'
;MTPRSSKIALALTLSAALAACSRDEERSGSDSQNGKPSLGKDALDGTKAPPPAYADTKEEGWTTTRYASASGSGGESDRETSEGGGGRFGGHSEALRRGGADMPPPGAPAPEPEALMEDAAPRPAAGPADPAGPGPAIGAAGDGAAPPETANPLKAGEVDDNEKFDEYLAYHQDQAKLLPEGYRLDISERYVLEVTDEKGRTLPNCRIGIAGDDHLLWEGRTDSRGRLGFFPRTVKESEGVKEFQITFQYGDHTTVKDFSREPHGSDEPWKVQLPVAKRTGAVDLDLLFLLDTTGSMGDEIARVQATLLSITDRIRKLEGNPRIRYGMVLYRDLWDEYVTRRFGFTDDVEAFDKALHEVSANGGGDGPEAMNMGLFAAVDQMDWGKESLRLAFLVADASPHMDYTDDVPYPTTLKSAVARGIKIFPTAASGLEPVGSYVYRQIAQFTLARFLFIEYGGSGATHGVEGSYAQNNLDDIVVRIVREELAAFAE
;
A
#
# COMPACT_ATOMS: atom_id res chain seq x y z
N MET A 1 47.49 -1.17 -7.43
CA MET A 1 46.27 -1.01 -8.25
C MET A 1 45.71 0.37 -7.96
N THR A 2 45.53 1.21 -8.99
CA THR A 2 45.12 2.61 -8.83
C THR A 2 43.61 2.73 -8.53
N PRO A 3 43.19 3.66 -7.64
CA PRO A 3 41.77 3.82 -7.26
C PRO A 3 40.83 4.10 -8.44
N ARG A 4 41.35 4.70 -9.52
CA ARG A 4 40.61 4.91 -10.79
C ARG A 4 40.16 3.62 -11.46
N SER A 5 40.92 2.52 -11.32
CA SER A 5 40.62 1.24 -11.95
C SER A 5 39.55 0.45 -11.20
N SER A 6 39.47 0.62 -9.87
CA SER A 6 38.41 0.01 -9.04
C SER A 6 37.07 0.70 -9.26
N LYS A 7 37.06 2.04 -9.36
CA LYS A 7 35.85 2.84 -9.62
C LYS A 7 35.20 2.51 -10.96
N ILE A 8 35.99 2.31 -12.01
CA ILE A 8 35.47 1.91 -13.33
C ILE A 8 34.92 0.48 -13.30
N ALA A 9 35.55 -0.43 -12.55
CA ALA A 9 35.08 -1.80 -12.41
C ALA A 9 33.75 -1.87 -11.62
N LEU A 10 33.61 -1.13 -10.53
CA LEU A 10 32.38 -1.06 -9.76
C LEU A 10 31.27 -0.37 -10.55
N ALA A 11 31.56 0.74 -11.23
CA ALA A 11 30.62 1.40 -12.15
C ALA A 11 30.15 0.48 -13.28
N LEU A 12 31.05 -0.30 -13.89
CA LEU A 12 30.69 -1.31 -14.90
C LEU A 12 29.87 -2.45 -14.30
N THR A 13 30.12 -2.83 -13.04
CA THR A 13 29.39 -3.90 -12.35
C THR A 13 28.00 -3.44 -11.93
N LEU A 14 27.84 -2.21 -11.42
CA LEU A 14 26.53 -1.61 -11.14
C LEU A 14 25.77 -1.31 -12.43
N SER A 15 26.44 -0.77 -13.46
CA SER A 15 25.81 -0.58 -14.77
C SER A 15 25.39 -1.91 -15.37
N ALA A 16 26.19 -2.97 -15.21
CA ALA A 16 25.83 -4.32 -15.62
C ALA A 16 24.73 -4.94 -14.73
N ALA A 17 24.64 -4.61 -13.44
CA ALA A 17 23.53 -5.05 -12.58
C ALA A 17 22.22 -4.36 -12.98
N LEU A 18 22.27 -3.04 -13.19
CA LEU A 18 21.14 -2.22 -13.65
C LEU A 18 20.72 -2.59 -15.09
N ALA A 19 21.66 -2.97 -15.96
CA ALA A 19 21.42 -3.40 -17.34
C ALA A 19 21.14 -4.91 -17.52
N ALA A 20 21.63 -5.78 -16.63
CA ALA A 20 21.23 -7.20 -16.63
C ALA A 20 19.77 -7.33 -16.24
N CYS A 21 19.29 -6.47 -15.33
CA CYS A 21 17.86 -6.25 -15.09
C CYS A 21 17.09 -5.68 -16.30
N SER A 22 17.73 -5.38 -17.44
CA SER A 22 17.03 -5.05 -18.68
C SER A 22 17.18 -6.09 -19.79
N ARG A 23 18.11 -7.06 -19.67
CA ARG A 23 18.41 -8.06 -20.71
C ARG A 23 17.97 -9.48 -20.38
N ASP A 24 17.93 -9.87 -19.09
CA ASP A 24 17.47 -11.22 -18.71
C ASP A 24 15.96 -11.42 -18.88
N GLU A 25 15.20 -10.34 -19.12
CA GLU A 25 13.76 -10.40 -19.39
C GLU A 25 13.40 -10.63 -20.89
N GLU A 26 14.39 -10.64 -21.80
CA GLU A 26 14.16 -10.98 -23.22
C GLU A 26 14.29 -12.49 -23.52
N ARG A 27 14.66 -13.32 -22.52
CA ARG A 27 15.00 -14.72 -22.77
C ARG A 27 14.46 -15.66 -21.69
N SER A 28 13.15 -15.89 -21.69
CA SER A 28 12.57 -17.06 -21.01
C SER A 28 12.76 -18.31 -21.88
N GLY A 29 13.81 -19.09 -21.59
CA GLY A 29 14.07 -20.37 -22.24
C GLY A 29 15.40 -21.03 -21.86
N SER A 30 15.31 -21.97 -20.90
CA SER A 30 16.22 -23.09 -20.58
C SER A 30 17.63 -22.84 -19.99
N ASP A 31 17.74 -23.25 -18.71
CA ASP A 31 18.68 -24.22 -18.10
C ASP A 31 20.14 -23.87 -17.70
N SER A 32 20.37 -24.07 -16.38
CA SER A 32 21.54 -24.62 -15.64
C SER A 32 22.92 -23.92 -15.49
N GLN A 33 23.20 -23.59 -14.21
CA GLN A 33 24.41 -23.75 -13.36
C GLN A 33 25.78 -23.15 -13.76
N ASN A 34 26.29 -22.21 -12.94
CA ASN A 34 27.45 -22.45 -12.03
C ASN A 34 27.67 -21.29 -11.03
N GLY A 35 28.13 -21.60 -9.80
CA GLY A 35 28.12 -20.71 -8.64
C GLY A 35 29.31 -19.73 -8.46
N LYS A 36 29.00 -18.56 -7.87
CA LYS A 36 29.87 -17.61 -7.15
C LYS A 36 28.98 -16.67 -6.29
N PRO A 37 29.50 -16.05 -5.21
CA PRO A 37 28.72 -15.65 -4.05
C PRO A 37 27.74 -14.51 -4.40
N SER A 38 26.44 -14.80 -4.29
CA SER A 38 25.34 -13.87 -4.56
C SER A 38 24.62 -13.53 -3.25
N LEU A 39 24.61 -12.24 -2.91
CA LEU A 39 23.57 -11.65 -2.06
C LEU A 39 22.69 -10.80 -2.99
N GLY A 40 21.39 -11.16 -3.04
CA GLY A 40 20.28 -10.33 -3.55
C GLY A 40 20.06 -10.28 -5.06
N LYS A 41 19.69 -11.40 -5.70
CA LYS A 41 19.16 -11.40 -7.08
C LYS A 41 17.65 -11.10 -7.16
N ASP A 42 16.99 -10.79 -6.04
CA ASP A 42 15.52 -10.77 -5.95
C ASP A 42 14.89 -9.38 -6.11
N ALA A 43 15.59 -8.39 -6.65
CA ALA A 43 15.11 -6.99 -6.60
C ALA A 43 14.16 -6.57 -7.73
N LEU A 44 14.08 -7.26 -8.88
CA LEU A 44 13.43 -6.65 -10.06
C LEU A 44 12.57 -7.55 -10.96
N ASP A 45 12.19 -8.76 -10.54
CA ASP A 45 11.17 -9.54 -11.26
C ASP A 45 9.76 -9.23 -10.72
N GLY A 46 8.79 -8.97 -11.58
CA GLY A 46 7.37 -8.75 -11.27
C GLY A 46 6.61 -10.03 -10.93
N THR A 47 7.32 -11.11 -10.59
CA THR A 47 6.76 -12.45 -10.37
C THR A 47 7.15 -13.04 -9.02
N LYS A 48 7.33 -12.21 -7.98
CA LYS A 48 7.60 -12.75 -6.64
C LYS A 48 6.43 -13.62 -6.18
N ALA A 49 6.71 -14.90 -5.99
CA ALA A 49 5.77 -15.80 -5.35
C ALA A 49 5.39 -15.24 -3.97
N PRO A 50 4.13 -15.43 -3.54
CA PRO A 50 3.78 -15.11 -2.16
C PRO A 50 4.65 -15.94 -1.20
N PRO A 51 4.72 -15.58 0.09
CA PRO A 51 5.45 -16.38 1.06
C PRO A 51 5.01 -17.85 1.04
N PRO A 52 5.87 -18.82 1.39
CA PRO A 52 5.58 -20.25 1.24
C PRO A 52 4.31 -20.74 1.95
N ALA A 53 3.85 -20.03 2.98
CA ALA A 53 2.62 -20.34 3.70
C ALA A 53 1.33 -19.98 2.94
N TYR A 54 1.42 -19.37 1.76
CA TYR A 54 0.26 -18.97 0.97
C TYR A 54 0.22 -19.67 -0.39
N ALA A 55 -0.98 -19.82 -0.91
CA ALA A 55 -1.23 -20.38 -2.23
C ALA A 55 -2.02 -19.41 -3.09
N ASP A 56 -1.51 -19.17 -4.31
CA ASP A 56 -2.21 -18.44 -5.36
C ASP A 56 -3.17 -19.36 -6.12
N THR A 57 -4.34 -18.83 -6.45
CA THR A 57 -5.33 -19.44 -7.32
C THR A 57 -5.82 -18.40 -8.32
N LYS A 58 -6.08 -18.80 -9.57
CA LYS A 58 -6.58 -17.89 -10.61
C LYS A 58 -8.05 -18.17 -10.87
N GLU A 59 -8.89 -17.15 -10.72
CA GLU A 59 -10.34 -17.23 -10.83
C GLU A 59 -10.84 -15.96 -11.54
N GLU A 60 -11.61 -16.06 -12.62
CA GLU A 60 -12.32 -14.93 -13.30
C GLU A 60 -11.60 -13.56 -13.32
N GLY A 61 -10.36 -13.50 -13.83
CA GLY A 61 -9.59 -12.24 -13.95
C GLY A 61 -8.87 -11.81 -12.67
N TRP A 62 -9.09 -12.52 -11.57
CA TRP A 62 -8.43 -12.37 -10.29
C TRP A 62 -7.34 -13.42 -10.08
N THR A 63 -6.30 -13.02 -9.36
CA THR A 63 -5.39 -13.95 -8.67
C THR A 63 -5.61 -13.82 -7.18
N THR A 64 -6.13 -14.87 -6.55
CA THR A 64 -6.49 -14.93 -5.13
C THR A 64 -5.42 -15.67 -4.36
N THR A 65 -4.85 -15.01 -3.35
CA THR A 65 -3.92 -15.58 -2.38
C THR A 65 -4.69 -16.00 -1.14
N ARG A 66 -4.57 -17.26 -0.74
CA ARG A 66 -5.15 -17.80 0.50
C ARG A 66 -4.04 -18.29 1.42
N TYR A 67 -4.22 -18.18 2.73
CA TYR A 67 -3.33 -18.84 3.69
C TYR A 67 -3.55 -20.35 3.56
N ALA A 68 -2.48 -21.08 3.23
CA ALA A 68 -2.55 -22.53 3.15
C ALA A 68 -2.64 -23.06 4.58
N SER A 69 -3.86 -23.40 5.02
CA SER A 69 -3.98 -24.23 6.22
C SER A 69 -3.13 -25.47 5.99
N ALA A 70 -2.21 -25.77 6.91
CA ALA A 70 -1.31 -26.91 6.79
C ALA A 70 -2.16 -28.13 6.42
N SER A 71 -2.06 -28.56 5.16
CA SER A 71 -2.89 -29.63 4.63
C SER A 71 -2.55 -30.88 5.42
N GLY A 72 -3.43 -31.23 6.37
CA GLY A 72 -3.46 -32.57 6.93
C GLY A 72 -3.55 -33.53 5.75
N SER A 73 -2.55 -34.39 5.64
CA SER A 73 -2.52 -35.50 4.72
C SER A 73 -3.66 -36.47 5.07
N GLY A 74 -4.88 -36.14 4.64
CA GLY A 74 -6.01 -37.05 4.62
C GLY A 74 -5.94 -37.93 3.38
N GLY A 75 -4.87 -38.71 3.28
CA GLY A 75 -4.77 -39.79 2.31
C GLY A 75 -5.83 -40.84 2.62
N GLU A 76 -6.71 -41.03 1.67
CA GLU A 76 -7.53 -42.24 1.51
C GLU A 76 -6.63 -43.47 1.73
N SER A 77 -6.87 -44.23 2.80
CA SER A 77 -6.37 -45.59 2.93
C SER A 77 -7.30 -46.43 3.79
N ASP A 78 -7.40 -47.67 3.35
CA ASP A 78 -8.45 -48.62 3.63
C ASP A 78 -8.57 -49.08 5.08
N ARG A 79 -9.77 -49.63 5.34
CA ARG A 79 -10.09 -50.48 6.48
C ARG A 79 -8.98 -51.52 6.75
N GLU A 80 -8.51 -51.59 7.99
CA GLU A 80 -8.21 -52.89 8.59
C GLU A 80 -8.40 -52.86 10.11
N THR A 81 -9.20 -53.82 10.56
CA THR A 81 -9.54 -54.14 11.94
C THR A 81 -8.40 -54.87 12.64
N SER A 82 -8.07 -54.50 13.87
CA SER A 82 -7.60 -55.49 14.87
C SER A 82 -7.72 -54.95 16.29
N GLU A 83 -8.41 -55.74 17.12
CA GLU A 83 -8.47 -55.63 18.57
C GLU A 83 -7.12 -55.93 19.24
N GLY A 84 -6.97 -55.42 20.47
CA GLY A 84 -6.44 -56.21 21.59
C GLY A 84 -5.04 -55.88 22.12
N GLY A 85 -4.95 -55.67 23.43
CA GLY A 85 -3.74 -56.01 24.20
C GLY A 85 -3.23 -54.93 25.15
N GLY A 86 -3.67 -54.98 26.42
CA GLY A 86 -3.13 -54.14 27.49
C GLY A 86 -1.78 -54.61 28.04
N GLY A 87 -1.12 -53.71 28.77
CA GLY A 87 0.07 -54.03 29.56
C GLY A 87 0.56 -52.85 30.40
N ARG A 88 0.26 -52.90 31.71
CA ARG A 88 0.81 -52.02 32.77
C ARG A 88 2.25 -52.43 33.13
N PHE A 89 3.10 -51.45 33.45
CA PHE A 89 4.16 -51.37 34.51
C PHE A 89 4.90 -50.03 34.28
N GLY A 90 5.25 -49.14 35.23
CA GLY A 90 5.16 -49.11 36.68
C GLY A 90 6.49 -48.58 37.30
N GLY A 91 6.52 -47.30 37.71
CA GLY A 91 7.49 -46.69 38.67
C GLY A 91 8.79 -46.12 38.07
N HIS A 92 9.40 -45.01 38.48
CA HIS A 92 9.30 -43.97 39.54
C HIS A 92 10.04 -42.72 38.96
N SER A 93 9.90 -41.44 39.31
CA SER A 93 9.80 -40.73 40.61
C SER A 93 9.54 -39.22 40.41
N GLU A 94 8.67 -38.64 41.27
CA GLU A 94 8.57 -37.26 41.84
C GLU A 94 8.96 -36.01 40.99
N ALA A 95 8.05 -35.09 40.59
CA ALA A 95 7.23 -34.09 41.32
C ALA A 95 8.06 -32.89 41.89
N LEU A 96 7.83 -31.60 41.54
CA LEU A 96 6.63 -30.76 41.73
C LEU A 96 6.63 -29.46 40.87
N ARG A 97 5.47 -29.16 40.23
CA ARG A 97 4.60 -27.93 40.18
C ARG A 97 5.22 -26.52 40.03
N ARG A 98 4.69 -25.56 39.25
CA ARG A 98 3.31 -25.05 38.94
C ARG A 98 3.34 -24.35 37.56
N GLY A 99 2.27 -24.12 36.78
CA GLY A 99 0.83 -24.36 36.83
C GLY A 99 0.23 -23.78 35.53
N GLY A 100 -0.63 -24.54 34.85
CA GLY A 100 -1.36 -24.14 33.65
C GLY A 100 -2.87 -24.23 33.88
N ALA A 101 -3.63 -23.44 33.13
CA ALA A 101 -5.09 -23.54 33.02
C ALA A 101 -5.43 -23.78 31.55
N ASP A 102 -6.08 -24.91 31.29
CA ASP A 102 -6.61 -25.37 30.00
C ASP A 102 -7.87 -24.60 29.59
N MET A 103 -8.01 -24.39 28.27
CA MET A 103 -9.20 -23.89 27.58
C MET A 103 -10.15 -25.04 27.20
N PRO A 104 -11.49 -24.87 27.23
CA PRO A 104 -12.44 -25.90 26.78
C PRO A 104 -12.75 -25.82 25.26
N PRO A 105 -13.18 -26.93 24.63
CA PRO A 105 -13.50 -27.00 23.19
C PRO A 105 -14.93 -26.48 22.85
N PRO A 106 -15.21 -26.14 21.58
CA PRO A 106 -16.43 -25.42 21.18
C PRO A 106 -17.67 -26.32 21.07
N GLY A 107 -18.81 -25.80 21.55
CA GLY A 107 -20.14 -26.40 21.46
C GLY A 107 -21.02 -25.71 20.40
N ALA A 108 -21.95 -26.50 19.83
CA ALA A 108 -22.88 -26.20 18.73
C ALA A 108 -23.94 -25.11 19.05
N PRO A 109 -24.75 -24.66 18.06
CA PRO A 109 -25.30 -23.30 17.97
C PRO A 109 -26.51 -23.02 18.88
N ALA A 110 -26.70 -21.73 19.21
CA ALA A 110 -27.77 -21.22 20.04
C ALA A 110 -29.11 -21.05 19.29
N PRO A 111 -30.27 -21.26 19.93
CA PRO A 111 -31.60 -21.09 19.32
C PRO A 111 -32.12 -19.65 19.36
N GLU A 112 -33.00 -19.30 18.42
CA GLU A 112 -33.73 -18.02 18.31
C GLU A 112 -34.68 -17.75 19.49
N PRO A 113 -34.97 -16.49 19.86
CA PRO A 113 -35.98 -16.19 20.86
C PRO A 113 -37.38 -15.92 20.24
N GLU A 114 -38.35 -16.76 20.63
CA GLU A 114 -39.77 -16.49 20.52
C GLU A 114 -40.23 -15.45 21.56
N ALA A 115 -41.19 -14.62 21.15
CA ALA A 115 -41.80 -13.55 21.93
C ALA A 115 -42.76 -14.06 23.02
N LEU A 116 -42.79 -13.41 24.19
CA LEU A 116 -43.98 -13.38 25.06
C LEU A 116 -44.08 -12.07 25.87
N MET A 117 -45.33 -11.63 26.00
CA MET A 117 -45.84 -10.38 26.55
C MET A 117 -46.03 -10.39 28.07
N GLU A 118 -45.98 -9.22 28.70
CA GLU A 118 -46.79 -8.73 29.85
C GLU A 118 -46.51 -7.22 30.00
N ASP A 119 -47.34 -6.34 30.55
CA ASP A 119 -48.79 -6.12 30.65
C ASP A 119 -48.88 -4.66 31.17
N ALA A 120 -49.60 -3.77 30.48
CA ALA A 120 -49.97 -2.45 31.00
C ALA A 120 -51.30 -1.98 30.41
N ALA A 121 -52.35 -2.03 31.23
CA ALA A 121 -53.72 -1.61 30.95
C ALA A 121 -54.03 -0.19 31.53
N PRO A 122 -55.22 0.42 31.34
CA PRO A 122 -55.52 1.30 30.19
C PRO A 122 -56.32 2.60 30.52
N ARG A 123 -56.63 3.41 29.47
CA ARG A 123 -57.90 4.17 29.16
C ARG A 123 -57.73 5.67 28.79
N PRO A 124 -58.70 6.32 28.10
CA PRO A 124 -59.66 5.86 27.07
C PRO A 124 -59.82 6.82 25.86
N ALA A 125 -60.63 6.40 24.88
CA ALA A 125 -60.91 7.01 23.58
C ALA A 125 -62.02 8.09 23.53
N ALA A 126 -62.05 8.89 22.46
CA ALA A 126 -63.27 9.53 21.90
C ALA A 126 -63.09 9.95 20.42
N GLY A 127 -64.12 9.75 19.59
CA GLY A 127 -64.44 10.49 18.35
C GLY A 127 -65.96 10.82 18.35
N PRO A 128 -66.64 11.32 17.29
CA PRO A 128 -66.22 11.94 16.02
C PRO A 128 -66.92 13.31 15.63
N ALA A 129 -66.38 14.00 14.59
CA ALA A 129 -66.85 14.96 13.54
C ALA A 129 -67.97 16.08 13.63
N ASP A 130 -67.58 17.31 13.17
CA ASP A 130 -68.19 18.42 12.34
C ASP A 130 -69.45 19.27 12.73
N PRO A 131 -69.72 20.54 12.21
CA PRO A 131 -69.25 21.25 10.97
C PRO A 131 -69.02 22.83 10.95
N ALA A 132 -68.44 23.35 9.84
CA ALA A 132 -68.66 24.60 9.03
C ALA A 132 -68.30 26.10 9.45
N GLY A 133 -67.24 26.66 8.79
CA GLY A 133 -67.10 27.96 8.03
C GLY A 133 -67.02 29.36 8.73
N PRO A 134 -66.54 30.48 8.10
CA PRO A 134 -65.86 30.71 6.80
C PRO A 134 -64.47 31.47 6.84
N GLY A 135 -63.73 31.49 5.71
CA GLY A 135 -62.35 32.04 5.50
C GLY A 135 -62.19 33.57 5.35
N PRO A 136 -60.96 34.11 5.09
CA PRO A 136 -60.29 34.15 3.76
C PRO A 136 -58.73 33.99 3.85
N ALA A 137 -57.85 33.95 2.83
CA ALA A 137 -57.84 33.74 1.37
C ALA A 137 -56.37 33.41 0.94
N ILE A 138 -56.24 32.34 0.14
CA ILE A 138 -55.34 32.07 -1.01
C ILE A 138 -53.84 32.42 -0.97
N GLY A 139 -53.01 31.37 -1.09
CA GLY A 139 -51.68 31.37 -1.72
C GLY A 139 -51.23 29.92 -2.00
N ALA A 140 -51.24 29.49 -3.26
CA ALA A 140 -50.99 28.11 -3.68
C ALA A 140 -49.54 27.66 -3.44
N ALA A 141 -49.34 26.43 -2.95
CA ALA A 141 -48.08 25.69 -3.03
C ALA A 141 -48.39 24.25 -3.43
N GLY A 142 -47.84 23.85 -4.57
CA GLY A 142 -48.02 22.53 -5.16
C GLY A 142 -47.18 21.45 -4.49
N ASP A 143 -47.63 20.22 -4.67
CA ASP A 143 -46.93 18.99 -4.34
C ASP A 143 -45.53 18.96 -4.98
N GLY A 144 -44.53 18.77 -4.14
CA GLY A 144 -43.16 18.49 -4.53
C GLY A 144 -42.48 17.79 -3.38
N ALA A 145 -42.45 16.45 -3.44
CA ALA A 145 -41.69 15.62 -2.52
C ALA A 145 -40.24 16.14 -2.44
N ALA A 146 -39.78 16.46 -1.23
CA ALA A 146 -38.38 16.79 -1.00
C ALA A 146 -37.52 15.56 -1.31
N PRO A 147 -36.40 15.70 -2.05
CA PRO A 147 -35.41 14.63 -2.17
C PRO A 147 -34.87 14.29 -0.77
N PRO A 148 -34.43 13.03 -0.53
CA PRO A 148 -33.77 12.68 0.72
C PRO A 148 -32.60 13.63 0.97
N GLU A 149 -32.48 14.10 2.21
CA GLU A 149 -31.42 15.01 2.64
C GLU A 149 -30.06 14.46 2.21
N THR A 150 -29.32 15.32 1.51
CA THR A 150 -27.98 15.09 1.02
C THR A 150 -27.08 14.57 2.15
N ALA A 151 -26.45 13.41 1.92
CA ALA A 151 -25.35 12.92 2.74
C ALA A 151 -24.38 14.08 3.06
N ASN A 152 -24.01 14.22 4.34
CA ASN A 152 -23.03 15.20 4.79
C ASN A 152 -21.82 15.20 3.84
N PRO A 153 -21.38 16.36 3.30
CA PRO A 153 -20.24 16.37 2.40
C PRO A 153 -19.00 15.89 3.17
N LEU A 154 -18.51 14.73 2.75
CA LEU A 154 -17.28 14.10 3.23
C LEU A 154 -16.12 15.09 3.07
N LYS A 155 -15.37 15.32 4.16
CA LYS A 155 -14.22 16.22 4.13
C LYS A 155 -12.96 15.38 4.12
N ALA A 156 -12.25 15.39 3.00
CA ALA A 156 -10.92 14.79 2.90
C ALA A 156 -9.84 15.87 3.03
N GLY A 157 -8.72 15.49 3.64
CA GLY A 157 -7.52 16.31 3.77
C GLY A 157 -6.29 15.61 3.19
N GLU A 158 -5.21 16.39 3.04
CA GLU A 158 -3.90 15.86 2.67
C GLU A 158 -2.79 16.56 3.47
N VAL A 159 -1.67 15.87 3.66
CA VAL A 159 -0.42 16.43 4.17
C VAL A 159 0.75 15.92 3.33
N ASP A 160 1.69 16.81 3.04
CA ASP A 160 2.96 16.48 2.39
C ASP A 160 4.07 16.46 3.44
N ASP A 161 4.30 15.28 4.02
CA ASP A 161 5.33 15.06 5.05
C ASP A 161 6.76 15.20 4.50
N ASN A 162 6.94 15.21 3.17
CA ASN A 162 8.25 15.47 2.57
C ASN A 162 8.51 16.97 2.40
N GLU A 163 7.47 17.77 2.15
CA GLU A 163 7.55 19.23 2.14
C GLU A 163 7.77 19.78 3.57
N LYS A 164 7.09 19.22 4.57
CA LYS A 164 7.21 19.61 5.98
C LYS A 164 8.05 18.62 6.79
N PHE A 165 9.24 18.29 6.28
CA PHE A 165 10.02 17.17 6.80
C PHE A 165 10.46 17.32 8.25
N ASP A 166 10.83 18.52 8.70
CA ASP A 166 11.20 18.75 10.11
C ASP A 166 10.04 18.48 11.07
N GLU A 167 8.82 18.93 10.72
CA GLU A 167 7.61 18.67 11.51
C GLU A 167 7.29 17.17 11.52
N TYR A 168 7.38 16.52 10.35
CA TYR A 168 7.18 15.08 10.24
C TYR A 168 8.24 14.29 11.02
N LEU A 169 9.51 14.68 10.98
CA LEU A 169 10.59 14.00 11.69
C LEU A 169 10.38 14.06 13.20
N ALA A 170 9.90 15.19 13.73
CA ALA A 170 9.54 15.31 15.13
C ALA A 170 8.39 14.36 15.51
N TYR A 171 7.31 14.35 14.71
CA TYR A 171 6.21 13.38 14.88
C TYR A 171 6.71 11.94 14.81
N HIS A 172 7.53 11.61 13.80
CA HIS A 172 8.06 10.28 13.57
C HIS A 172 8.92 9.78 14.73
N GLN A 173 9.75 10.64 15.31
CA GLN A 173 10.60 10.29 16.45
C GLN A 173 9.79 10.08 17.74
N ASP A 174 8.80 10.93 18.00
CA ASP A 174 7.93 10.82 19.17
C ASP A 174 7.11 9.51 19.14
N GLN A 175 6.62 9.16 17.95
CA GLN A 175 5.75 8.01 17.75
C GLN A 175 6.49 6.71 17.41
N ALA A 176 7.82 6.72 17.22
CA ALA A 176 8.60 5.54 16.82
C ALA A 176 8.43 4.32 17.76
N LYS A 177 8.08 4.55 19.03
CA LYS A 177 7.82 3.50 20.02
C LYS A 177 6.51 2.75 19.81
N LEU A 178 5.61 3.27 18.99
CA LEU A 178 4.39 2.57 18.57
C LEU A 178 4.72 1.28 17.80
N LEU A 179 5.86 1.24 17.11
CA LEU A 179 6.27 0.08 16.33
C LEU A 179 7.26 -0.82 17.08
N PRO A 180 7.21 -2.15 16.86
CA PRO A 180 8.30 -3.06 17.19
C PRO A 180 9.60 -2.64 16.50
N GLU A 181 10.75 -2.93 17.11
CA GLU A 181 12.06 -2.49 16.61
C GLU A 181 12.34 -2.90 15.14
N GLY A 182 11.95 -4.10 14.75
CA GLY A 182 12.14 -4.61 13.38
C GLY A 182 11.35 -3.87 12.30
N TYR A 183 10.35 -3.06 12.67
CA TYR A 183 9.54 -2.26 11.75
C TYR A 183 9.96 -0.79 11.70
N ARG A 184 10.89 -0.36 12.55
CA ARG A 184 11.30 1.05 12.62
C ARG A 184 12.22 1.41 11.47
N LEU A 185 11.87 2.47 10.73
CA LEU A 185 12.74 3.12 9.76
C LEU A 185 13.38 4.37 10.39
N ASP A 186 14.71 4.36 10.55
CA ASP A 186 15.44 5.57 10.91
C ASP A 186 15.64 6.44 9.67
N ILE A 187 14.75 7.41 9.50
CA ILE A 187 14.75 8.40 8.42
C ILE A 187 15.42 9.72 8.82
N SER A 188 16.04 9.80 10.00
CA SER A 188 16.63 11.05 10.53
C SER A 188 17.79 11.58 9.70
N GLU A 189 18.34 10.76 8.82
CA GLU A 189 19.30 11.16 7.81
C GLU A 189 18.68 10.93 6.43
N ARG A 190 18.42 12.02 5.71
CA ARG A 190 17.82 12.04 4.37
C ARG A 190 18.72 12.78 3.39
N TYR A 191 18.76 12.29 2.15
CA TYR A 191 19.24 13.03 0.98
C TYR A 191 18.19 12.97 -0.12
N VAL A 192 17.99 14.08 -0.82
CA VAL A 192 17.12 14.14 -2.00
C VAL A 192 17.98 14.35 -3.23
N LEU A 193 17.89 13.45 -4.21
CA LEU A 193 18.48 13.65 -5.53
C LEU A 193 17.47 14.33 -6.43
N GLU A 194 17.92 15.30 -7.25
CA GLU A 194 17.10 15.94 -8.28
C GLU A 194 17.84 15.83 -9.63
N VAL A 195 17.28 15.04 -10.54
CA VAL A 195 17.93 14.70 -11.81
C VAL A 195 17.25 15.43 -12.96
N THR A 196 18.05 16.13 -13.75
CA THR A 196 17.59 16.92 -14.89
C THR A 196 18.37 16.63 -16.17
N ASP A 197 17.76 16.98 -17.29
CA ASP A 197 18.38 16.93 -18.61
C ASP A 197 19.21 18.20 -18.91
N GLU A 198 19.88 18.27 -20.05
CA GLU A 198 20.74 19.43 -20.41
C GLU A 198 19.97 20.76 -20.47
N LYS A 199 18.65 20.72 -20.61
CA LYS A 199 17.77 21.90 -20.66
C LYS A 199 17.14 22.23 -19.31
N GLY A 200 17.49 21.48 -18.25
CA GLY A 200 16.96 21.65 -16.91
C GLY A 200 15.58 21.03 -16.70
N ARG A 201 15.09 20.20 -17.63
CA ARG A 201 13.82 19.47 -17.46
C ARG A 201 14.02 18.26 -16.56
N THR A 202 13.03 17.92 -15.76
CA THR A 202 13.10 16.78 -14.83
C THR A 202 13.21 15.45 -15.60
N LEU A 203 14.00 14.52 -15.09
CA LEU A 203 14.14 13.18 -15.67
C LEU A 203 13.45 12.14 -14.79
N PRO A 204 12.15 11.84 -15.01
CA PRO A 204 11.47 10.75 -14.34
C PRO A 204 11.99 9.38 -14.82
N ASN A 205 11.84 8.33 -14.00
CA ASN A 205 12.31 6.97 -14.29
C ASN A 205 13.83 6.84 -14.55
N CYS A 206 14.64 7.82 -14.16
CA CYS A 206 16.09 7.65 -14.09
C CYS A 206 16.40 6.61 -13.01
N ARG A 207 17.01 5.49 -13.39
CA ARG A 207 17.44 4.45 -12.45
C ARG A 207 18.68 4.94 -11.72
N ILE A 208 18.70 4.77 -10.40
CA ILE A 208 19.78 5.23 -9.54
C ILE A 208 20.23 4.06 -8.69
N GLY A 209 21.54 3.81 -8.69
CA GLY A 209 22.21 2.90 -7.74
C GLY A 209 23.19 3.70 -6.89
N ILE A 210 23.10 3.55 -5.56
CA ILE A 210 23.99 4.22 -4.59
C ILE A 210 24.84 3.15 -3.94
N ALA A 211 26.16 3.28 -4.07
CA ALA A 211 27.13 2.39 -3.46
C ALA A 211 28.06 3.11 -2.48
N GLY A 212 28.57 2.38 -1.50
CA GLY A 212 29.59 2.86 -0.56
C GLY A 212 30.47 1.69 -0.13
N ASP A 213 31.78 1.92 -0.05
CA ASP A 213 32.77 0.87 0.29
C ASP A 213 32.60 -0.44 -0.50
N ASP A 214 32.37 -0.32 -1.82
CA ASP A 214 32.12 -1.42 -2.77
C ASP A 214 30.81 -2.23 -2.55
N HIS A 215 29.92 -1.77 -1.67
CA HIS A 215 28.58 -2.34 -1.46
C HIS A 215 27.50 -1.48 -2.12
N LEU A 216 26.54 -2.12 -2.79
CA LEU A 216 25.29 -1.47 -3.20
C LEU A 216 24.42 -1.27 -1.96
N LEU A 217 24.09 -0.01 -1.66
CA LEU A 217 23.35 0.39 -0.45
C LEU A 217 21.89 0.73 -0.77
N TRP A 218 21.62 1.28 -1.95
CA TRP A 218 20.29 1.75 -2.32
C TRP A 218 20.08 1.65 -3.82
N GLU A 219 18.85 1.30 -4.20
CA GLU A 219 18.39 1.37 -5.58
C GLU A 219 17.06 2.10 -5.63
N GLY A 220 16.88 2.90 -6.68
CA GLY A 220 15.72 3.77 -6.81
C GLY A 220 15.45 4.17 -8.24
N ARG A 221 14.24 4.68 -8.48
CA ARG A 221 13.92 5.43 -9.69
C ARG A 221 13.43 6.80 -9.31
N THR A 222 13.81 7.80 -10.10
CA THR A 222 13.27 9.14 -9.91
C THR A 222 11.78 9.20 -10.20
N ASP A 223 11.05 9.96 -9.37
CA ASP A 223 9.62 10.20 -9.51
C ASP A 223 9.28 11.15 -10.68
N SER A 224 8.01 11.53 -10.83
CA SER A 224 7.56 12.46 -11.88
C SER A 224 8.33 13.78 -11.91
N ARG A 225 8.85 14.25 -10.77
CA ARG A 225 9.61 15.49 -10.62
C ARG A 225 11.13 15.26 -10.75
N GLY A 226 11.56 14.08 -11.17
CA GLY A 226 12.97 13.74 -11.28
C GLY A 226 13.65 13.54 -9.92
N ARG A 227 12.89 13.24 -8.86
CA ARG A 227 13.41 13.14 -7.48
C ARG A 227 13.51 11.72 -6.97
N LEU A 228 14.53 11.46 -6.16
CA LEU A 228 14.68 10.22 -5.40
C LEU A 228 15.10 10.54 -3.96
N GLY A 229 14.42 9.95 -2.98
CA GLY A 229 14.83 9.98 -1.58
C GLY A 229 15.82 8.86 -1.27
N PHE A 230 16.82 9.17 -0.46
CA PHE A 230 17.80 8.21 0.07
C PHE A 230 17.93 8.37 1.58
N PHE A 231 17.73 7.27 2.31
CA PHE A 231 17.73 7.22 3.78
C PHE A 231 18.77 6.21 4.26
N PRO A 232 20.07 6.57 4.31
CA PRO A 232 21.14 5.61 4.62
C PRO A 232 20.96 4.89 5.95
N ARG A 233 20.43 5.56 6.97
CA ARG A 233 20.21 4.95 8.30
C ARG A 233 19.22 3.78 8.31
N THR A 234 18.46 3.60 7.23
CA THR A 234 17.62 2.41 7.02
C THR A 234 18.37 1.21 6.42
N VAL A 235 19.65 1.39 6.10
CA VAL A 235 20.55 0.41 5.49
C VAL A 235 21.74 0.22 6.41
N LYS A 236 21.82 -0.94 7.05
CA LYS A 236 22.86 -1.25 8.03
C LYS A 236 24.27 -1.17 7.43
N GLU A 237 24.41 -1.61 6.19
CA GLU A 237 25.65 -1.60 5.42
C GLU A 237 26.16 -0.18 5.12
N SER A 238 25.32 0.85 5.29
CA SER A 238 25.76 2.23 5.15
C SER A 238 26.49 2.77 6.39
N GLU A 239 26.51 2.03 7.50
CA GLU A 239 27.14 2.49 8.73
C GLU A 239 28.64 2.74 8.51
N GLY A 240 29.09 3.96 8.86
CA GLY A 240 30.49 4.37 8.70
C GLY A 240 30.91 4.76 7.28
N VAL A 241 30.07 4.52 6.26
CA VAL A 241 30.30 5.00 4.90
C VAL A 241 30.34 6.53 4.89
N LYS A 242 31.39 7.11 4.29
CA LYS A 242 31.63 8.57 4.23
C LYS A 242 31.42 9.17 2.85
N GLU A 243 31.51 8.35 1.82
CA GLU A 243 31.44 8.75 0.42
C GLU A 243 30.51 7.78 -0.30
N PHE A 244 29.59 8.32 -1.08
CA PHE A 244 28.67 7.56 -1.91
C PHE A 244 29.08 7.69 -3.37
N GLN A 245 29.18 6.56 -4.06
CA GLN A 245 29.27 6.52 -5.50
C GLN A 245 27.88 6.27 -6.07
N ILE A 246 27.36 7.24 -6.81
CA ILE A 246 26.00 7.21 -7.34
C ILE A 246 26.03 7.05 -8.84
N THR A 247 25.39 5.98 -9.32
CA THR A 247 25.20 5.68 -10.73
C THR A 247 23.82 6.14 -11.17
N PHE A 248 23.75 6.92 -12.24
CA PHE A 248 22.53 7.42 -12.86
C PHE A 248 22.41 6.79 -14.25
N GLN A 249 21.34 6.04 -14.49
CA GLN A 249 21.06 5.42 -15.78
C GLN A 249 19.73 5.95 -16.34
N TYR A 250 19.80 6.53 -17.54
CA TYR A 250 18.65 7.02 -18.29
C TYR A 250 18.72 6.54 -19.74
N GLY A 251 17.87 5.58 -20.10
CA GLY A 251 18.03 4.84 -21.35
C GLY A 251 19.39 4.15 -21.44
N ASP A 252 20.10 4.35 -22.53
CA ASP A 252 21.44 3.79 -22.76
C ASP A 252 22.56 4.62 -22.14
N HIS A 253 22.24 5.79 -21.57
CA HIS A 253 23.23 6.66 -20.96
C HIS A 253 23.46 6.30 -19.50
N THR A 254 24.72 6.30 -19.08
CA THR A 254 25.10 6.11 -17.68
C THR A 254 26.14 7.15 -17.25
N THR A 255 25.89 7.80 -16.12
CA THR A 255 26.81 8.74 -15.46
C THR A 255 27.05 8.27 -14.03
N VAL A 256 28.29 8.42 -13.54
CA VAL A 256 28.65 8.13 -12.14
C VAL A 256 29.19 9.39 -11.49
N LYS A 257 28.72 9.73 -10.30
CA LYS A 257 29.18 10.87 -9.50
C LYS A 257 29.45 10.43 -8.06
N ASP A 258 30.43 11.07 -7.43
CA ASP A 258 30.75 10.86 -6.02
C ASP A 258 30.09 11.97 -5.19
N PHE A 259 29.53 11.62 -4.03
CA PHE A 259 28.90 12.53 -3.07
C PHE A 259 29.39 12.24 -1.66
N SER A 260 29.80 13.27 -0.93
CA SER A 260 30.19 13.13 0.47
C SER A 260 28.96 13.07 1.37
N ARG A 261 29.02 12.19 2.37
CA ARG A 261 27.98 12.08 3.40
C ARG A 261 28.08 13.25 4.38
N GLU A 262 26.96 13.92 4.58
CA GLU A 262 26.79 14.95 5.61
C GLU A 262 26.45 14.31 6.97
N PRO A 263 26.89 14.85 8.12
CA PRO A 263 26.68 14.23 9.43
C PRO A 263 25.20 13.97 9.81
N HIS A 264 24.27 14.75 9.28
CA HIS A 264 22.83 14.69 9.58
C HIS A 264 21.95 14.60 8.34
N GLY A 265 22.52 14.33 7.16
CA GLY A 265 21.80 14.45 5.90
C GLY A 265 21.67 15.90 5.44
N SER A 266 20.87 16.11 4.39
CA SER A 266 20.56 17.43 3.86
C SER A 266 19.23 17.42 3.10
N ASP A 267 18.41 18.44 3.36
CA ASP A 267 17.21 18.74 2.57
C ASP A 267 17.52 19.57 1.31
N GLU A 268 18.72 20.15 1.21
CA GLU A 268 19.18 20.72 -0.05
C GLU A 268 19.44 19.60 -1.06
N PRO A 269 18.75 19.60 -2.22
CA PRO A 269 18.83 18.48 -3.13
C PRO A 269 20.19 18.41 -3.82
N TRP A 270 20.70 17.20 -3.96
CA TRP A 270 21.82 16.88 -4.85
C TRP A 270 21.37 16.99 -6.30
N LYS A 271 21.60 18.17 -6.89
CA LYS A 271 21.23 18.47 -8.28
C LYS A 271 22.21 17.82 -9.26
N VAL A 272 21.66 16.99 -10.15
CA VAL A 272 22.42 16.23 -11.14
C VAL A 272 21.86 16.47 -12.52
N GLN A 273 22.57 17.28 -13.30
CA GLN A 273 22.32 17.41 -14.71
C GLN A 273 23.02 16.28 -15.49
N LEU A 274 22.27 15.59 -16.35
CA LEU A 274 22.75 14.54 -17.24
C LEU A 274 22.79 15.03 -18.69
N PRO A 275 23.81 14.62 -19.48
CA PRO A 275 23.94 14.99 -20.89
C PRO A 275 23.04 14.14 -21.80
N VAL A 276 21.74 14.16 -21.50
CA VAL A 276 20.68 13.44 -22.21
C VAL A 276 19.52 14.37 -22.49
N ALA A 277 18.62 13.95 -23.38
CA ALA A 277 17.33 14.60 -23.56
C ALA A 277 16.23 13.81 -22.84
N LYS A 278 15.35 14.51 -22.12
CA LYS A 278 14.10 13.91 -21.60
C LYS A 278 13.34 13.25 -22.74
N ARG A 279 12.85 12.03 -22.51
CA ARG A 279 11.95 11.33 -23.43
C ARG A 279 10.63 12.09 -23.53
N THR A 280 10.19 12.35 -24.76
CA THR A 280 8.94 13.06 -25.05
C THR A 280 7.96 12.11 -25.73
N GLY A 281 6.69 12.13 -25.34
CA GLY A 281 5.66 11.27 -25.91
C GLY A 281 4.43 11.16 -25.00
N ALA A 282 3.48 10.31 -25.39
CA ALA A 282 2.36 9.97 -24.51
C ALA A 282 2.90 9.29 -23.23
N VAL A 283 2.40 9.73 -22.08
CA VAL A 283 2.75 9.18 -20.78
C VAL A 283 1.89 7.94 -20.53
N ASP A 284 2.54 6.81 -20.25
CA ASP A 284 1.87 5.63 -19.72
C ASP A 284 1.66 5.83 -18.21
N LEU A 285 0.44 5.71 -17.73
CA LEU A 285 0.07 5.82 -16.33
C LEU A 285 -0.49 4.49 -15.86
N ASP A 286 0.14 3.91 -14.85
CA ASP A 286 -0.43 2.80 -14.09
C ASP A 286 -1.00 3.35 -12.79
N LEU A 287 -2.30 3.15 -12.61
CA LEU A 287 -3.04 3.57 -11.43
C LEU A 287 -3.55 2.33 -10.70
N LEU A 288 -3.02 2.08 -9.51
CA LEU A 288 -3.42 0.95 -8.67
C LEU A 288 -4.29 1.41 -7.50
N PHE A 289 -5.38 0.71 -7.25
CA PHE A 289 -6.15 0.83 -6.01
C PHE A 289 -5.84 -0.36 -5.10
N LEU A 290 -5.22 -0.09 -3.96
CA LEU A 290 -4.98 -1.06 -2.89
C LEU A 290 -6.04 -0.83 -1.82
N LEU A 291 -7.01 -1.73 -1.72
CA LEU A 291 -8.19 -1.55 -0.88
C LEU A 291 -8.20 -2.55 0.27
N ASP A 292 -8.39 -2.04 1.47
CA ASP A 292 -8.90 -2.82 2.58
C ASP A 292 -10.35 -3.22 2.29
N THR A 293 -10.64 -4.50 2.44
CA THR A 293 -11.97 -5.09 2.17
C THR A 293 -12.53 -5.87 3.35
N THR A 294 -12.08 -5.52 4.55
CA THR A 294 -12.62 -5.98 5.84
C THR A 294 -13.99 -5.38 6.11
N GLY A 295 -14.71 -5.91 7.12
CA GLY A 295 -16.09 -5.54 7.37
C GLY A 295 -16.36 -4.04 7.65
N SER A 296 -15.41 -3.31 8.23
CA SER A 296 -15.56 -1.90 8.58
C SER A 296 -15.53 -0.97 7.36
N MET A 297 -14.90 -1.38 6.27
CA MET A 297 -14.68 -0.60 5.04
C MET A 297 -15.89 -0.52 4.09
N GLY A 298 -17.07 -0.98 4.53
CA GLY A 298 -18.26 -1.09 3.66
C GLY A 298 -18.70 0.23 3.04
N ASP A 299 -18.77 1.29 3.84
CA ASP A 299 -19.20 2.62 3.39
C ASP A 299 -18.14 3.26 2.47
N GLU A 300 -16.86 3.10 2.80
CA GLU A 300 -15.72 3.54 2.02
C GLU A 300 -15.68 2.88 0.64
N ILE A 301 -15.86 1.56 0.56
CA ILE A 301 -15.87 0.82 -0.70
C ILE A 301 -17.03 1.25 -1.58
N ALA A 302 -18.24 1.39 -1.00
CA ALA A 302 -19.40 1.89 -1.73
C ALA A 302 -19.15 3.29 -2.30
N ARG A 303 -18.38 4.12 -1.58
CA ARG A 303 -17.99 5.45 -2.06
C ARG A 303 -16.96 5.41 -3.19
N VAL A 304 -15.96 4.52 -3.11
CA VAL A 304 -14.99 4.30 -4.19
C VAL A 304 -15.71 3.84 -5.46
N GLN A 305 -16.61 2.86 -5.34
CA GLN A 305 -17.49 2.39 -6.41
C GLN A 305 -18.28 3.53 -7.06
N ALA A 306 -18.90 4.40 -6.25
CA ALA A 306 -19.72 5.50 -6.76
C ALA A 306 -18.93 6.62 -7.46
N THR A 307 -17.63 6.78 -7.19
CA THR A 307 -16.84 7.94 -7.66
C THR A 307 -15.76 7.58 -8.68
N LEU A 308 -15.36 6.31 -8.79
CA LEU A 308 -14.26 5.88 -9.66
C LEU A 308 -14.47 6.25 -11.13
N LEU A 309 -15.68 6.03 -11.69
CA LEU A 309 -15.97 6.37 -13.08
C LEU A 309 -15.79 7.87 -13.35
N SER A 310 -16.23 8.72 -12.41
CA SER A 310 -16.03 10.16 -12.48
C SER A 310 -14.55 10.53 -12.44
N ILE A 311 -13.77 9.95 -11.52
CA ILE A 311 -12.32 10.14 -11.43
C ILE A 311 -11.66 9.75 -12.76
N THR A 312 -12.01 8.58 -13.28
CA THR A 312 -11.47 8.02 -14.53
C THR A 312 -11.77 8.91 -15.73
N ASP A 313 -13.02 9.35 -15.88
CA ASP A 313 -13.43 10.27 -16.93
C ASP A 313 -12.69 11.62 -16.85
N ARG A 314 -12.43 12.11 -15.65
CA ARG A 314 -11.69 13.36 -15.42
C ARG A 314 -10.22 13.20 -15.76
N ILE A 315 -9.58 12.09 -15.40
CA ILE A 315 -8.16 11.82 -15.70
C ILE A 315 -7.96 11.64 -17.21
N ARG A 316 -8.84 10.90 -17.90
CA ARG A 316 -8.77 10.70 -19.37
C ARG A 316 -8.89 12.00 -20.16
N LYS A 317 -9.54 13.02 -19.60
CA LYS A 317 -9.72 14.35 -20.22
C LYS A 317 -8.57 15.31 -19.92
N LEU A 318 -7.55 14.90 -19.15
CA LEU A 318 -6.37 15.71 -18.90
C LEU A 318 -5.53 15.90 -20.19
N GLU A 319 -4.85 17.04 -20.27
CA GLU A 319 -3.93 17.32 -21.37
C GLU A 319 -2.80 16.28 -21.43
N GLY A 320 -2.35 15.93 -22.64
CA GLY A 320 -1.33 14.90 -22.87
C GLY A 320 -1.88 13.51 -23.21
N ASN A 321 -3.19 13.28 -23.06
CA ASN A 321 -3.89 12.03 -23.38
C ASN A 321 -3.13 10.78 -22.90
N PRO A 322 -2.93 10.65 -21.57
CA PRO A 322 -2.16 9.54 -21.02
C PRO A 322 -2.83 8.21 -21.34
N ARG A 323 -2.02 7.18 -21.62
CA ARG A 323 -2.53 5.81 -21.72
C ARG A 323 -2.58 5.24 -20.31
N ILE A 324 -3.80 5.03 -19.81
CA ILE A 324 -4.01 4.66 -18.41
C ILE A 324 -4.29 3.16 -18.33
N ARG A 325 -3.57 2.45 -17.45
CA ARG A 325 -3.92 1.11 -17.01
C ARG A 325 -4.35 1.14 -15.55
N TYR A 326 -5.45 0.49 -15.25
CA TYR A 326 -6.03 0.37 -13.92
C TYR A 326 -5.75 -1.01 -13.36
N GLY A 327 -5.29 -1.09 -12.13
CA GLY A 327 -5.15 -2.34 -11.40
C GLY A 327 -5.77 -2.22 -10.02
N MET A 328 -6.09 -3.36 -9.41
CA MET A 328 -6.66 -3.37 -8.07
C MET A 328 -6.08 -4.53 -7.26
N VAL A 329 -5.72 -4.25 -6.02
CA VAL A 329 -5.36 -5.25 -5.03
C VAL A 329 -6.31 -5.07 -3.86
N LEU A 330 -6.99 -6.14 -3.47
CA LEU A 330 -7.80 -6.20 -2.27
C LEU A 330 -7.02 -6.98 -1.22
N TYR A 331 -7.14 -6.59 0.03
CA TYR A 331 -6.73 -7.43 1.14
C TYR A 331 -7.81 -7.50 2.21
N ARG A 332 -7.77 -8.59 2.98
CA ARG A 332 -8.51 -8.77 4.23
C ARG A 332 -7.52 -9.26 5.28
N ASP A 333 -7.94 -10.11 6.22
CA ASP A 333 -7.03 -10.71 7.18
C ASP A 333 -6.69 -12.17 6.87
N LEU A 334 -5.81 -12.76 7.69
CA LEU A 334 -5.64 -14.19 7.74
C LEU A 334 -6.96 -14.89 8.09
N TRP A 335 -7.15 -16.08 7.54
CA TRP A 335 -8.31 -16.94 7.76
C TRP A 335 -9.64 -16.46 7.16
N ASP A 336 -9.67 -15.26 6.59
CA ASP A 336 -10.76 -14.84 5.72
C ASP A 336 -10.79 -15.63 4.41
N GLU A 337 -11.84 -15.40 3.61
CA GLU A 337 -12.05 -16.01 2.29
C GLU A 337 -10.81 -15.91 1.37
N TYR A 338 -10.06 -14.82 1.52
CA TYR A 338 -8.77 -14.56 0.90
C TYR A 338 -7.95 -13.63 1.79
N VAL A 339 -6.62 -13.72 1.67
CA VAL A 339 -5.71 -12.74 2.26
C VAL A 339 -5.50 -11.59 1.28
N THR A 340 -5.27 -11.90 0.01
CA THR A 340 -5.25 -10.90 -1.06
C THR A 340 -5.97 -11.36 -2.32
N ARG A 341 -6.51 -10.41 -3.08
CA ARG A 341 -7.01 -10.61 -4.45
C ARG A 341 -6.41 -9.56 -5.36
N ARG A 342 -5.78 -9.99 -6.46
CA ARG A 342 -5.13 -9.10 -7.43
C ARG A 342 -5.90 -9.14 -8.75
N PHE A 343 -6.41 -8.00 -9.19
CA PHE A 343 -6.92 -7.77 -10.53
C PHE A 343 -5.83 -7.08 -11.35
N GLY A 344 -5.37 -7.75 -12.42
CA GLY A 344 -4.25 -7.31 -13.24
C GLY A 344 -4.49 -5.94 -13.90
N PHE A 345 -3.42 -5.25 -14.27
CA PHE A 345 -3.51 -3.98 -15.00
C PHE A 345 -4.26 -4.13 -16.32
N THR A 346 -5.28 -3.29 -16.55
CA THR A 346 -6.08 -3.24 -17.78
C THR A 346 -6.30 -1.80 -18.23
N ASP A 347 -6.35 -1.55 -19.54
CA ASP A 347 -6.80 -0.28 -20.13
C ASP A 347 -8.32 -0.24 -20.37
N ASP A 348 -9.00 -1.39 -20.20
CA ASP A 348 -10.46 -1.52 -20.23
C ASP A 348 -11.07 -1.07 -18.90
N VAL A 349 -11.56 0.17 -18.90
CA VAL A 349 -12.22 0.77 -17.74
C VAL A 349 -13.57 0.15 -17.42
N GLU A 350 -14.29 -0.38 -18.41
CA GLU A 350 -15.58 -1.05 -18.15
C GLU A 350 -15.34 -2.39 -17.44
N ALA A 351 -14.30 -3.14 -17.85
CA ALA A 351 -13.89 -4.36 -17.17
C ALA A 351 -13.40 -4.07 -15.73
N PHE A 352 -12.61 -3.00 -15.56
CA PHE A 352 -12.14 -2.58 -14.24
C PHE A 352 -13.29 -2.14 -13.33
N ASP A 353 -14.23 -1.33 -13.86
CA ASP A 353 -15.41 -0.87 -13.14
C ASP A 353 -16.30 -2.03 -12.71
N LYS A 354 -16.54 -3.00 -13.61
CA LYS A 354 -17.26 -4.22 -13.27
C LYS A 354 -16.58 -4.99 -12.14
N ALA A 355 -15.27 -5.19 -12.22
CA ALA A 355 -14.50 -5.87 -11.18
C ALA A 355 -14.56 -5.12 -9.84
N LEU A 356 -14.54 -3.78 -9.85
CA LEU A 356 -14.71 -2.97 -8.64
C LEU A 356 -16.12 -3.15 -8.03
N HIS A 357 -17.16 -3.25 -8.83
CA HIS A 357 -18.53 -3.46 -8.35
C HIS A 357 -18.77 -4.89 -7.81
N GLU A 358 -17.86 -5.83 -8.04
CA GLU A 358 -17.85 -7.15 -7.42
C GLU A 358 -17.22 -7.14 -6.00
N VAL A 359 -16.58 -6.04 -5.61
CA VAL A 359 -15.92 -5.89 -4.31
C VAL A 359 -16.94 -5.67 -3.20
N SER A 360 -16.79 -6.43 -2.11
CA SER A 360 -17.59 -6.28 -0.89
C SER A 360 -16.73 -6.37 0.36
N ALA A 361 -16.98 -5.47 1.32
CA ALA A 361 -16.46 -5.56 2.68
C ALA A 361 -16.97 -6.83 3.39
N ASN A 362 -16.06 -7.64 3.92
CA ASN A 362 -16.39 -8.79 4.78
C ASN A 362 -15.13 -9.27 5.52
N GLY A 363 -15.29 -10.14 6.51
CA GLY A 363 -14.17 -10.68 7.26
C GLY A 363 -13.54 -9.67 8.20
N GLY A 364 -12.29 -9.94 8.56
CA GLY A 364 -11.56 -9.26 9.64
C GLY A 364 -11.98 -9.77 11.02
N GLY A 365 -11.72 -8.93 12.03
CA GLY A 365 -12.00 -9.23 13.44
C GLY A 365 -11.94 -7.96 14.29
N ASP A 366 -11.23 -8.02 15.41
CA ASP A 366 -10.63 -6.82 15.98
C ASP A 366 -9.33 -6.48 15.24
N GLY A 367 -9.10 -5.19 14.93
CA GLY A 367 -7.86 -4.78 14.26
C GLY A 367 -6.62 -5.19 15.07
N PRO A 368 -5.42 -5.38 14.45
CA PRO A 368 -4.95 -4.99 13.10
C PRO A 368 -5.47 -5.82 11.91
N GLU A 369 -4.99 -5.53 10.69
CA GLU A 369 -5.38 -6.22 9.43
C GLU A 369 -4.15 -6.63 8.59
N ALA A 370 -4.28 -7.52 7.59
CA ALA A 370 -3.14 -8.02 6.79
C ALA A 370 -2.63 -7.04 5.70
N MET A 371 -2.53 -5.74 6.03
CA MET A 371 -2.09 -4.68 5.10
C MET A 371 -0.70 -4.94 4.49
N ASN A 372 0.26 -5.49 5.26
CA ASN A 372 1.59 -5.83 4.75
C ASN A 372 1.53 -6.75 3.50
N MET A 373 0.66 -7.76 3.54
CA MET A 373 0.45 -8.68 2.42
C MET A 373 -0.20 -7.99 1.23
N GLY A 374 -1.18 -7.12 1.47
CA GLY A 374 -1.78 -6.27 0.44
C GLY A 374 -0.76 -5.35 -0.22
N LEU A 375 0.10 -4.71 0.58
CA LEU A 375 1.15 -3.83 0.10
C LEU A 375 2.21 -4.58 -0.71
N PHE A 376 2.63 -5.76 -0.24
CA PHE A 376 3.56 -6.62 -0.97
C PHE A 376 2.96 -7.07 -2.31
N ALA A 377 1.69 -7.48 -2.32
CA ALA A 377 0.97 -7.81 -3.54
C ALA A 377 0.92 -6.63 -4.53
N ALA A 378 0.60 -5.43 -4.03
CA ALA A 378 0.55 -4.21 -4.83
C ALA A 378 1.90 -3.83 -5.46
N VAL A 379 3.00 -3.98 -4.73
CA VAL A 379 4.33 -3.50 -5.16
C VAL A 379 5.10 -4.54 -5.96
N ASP A 380 5.09 -5.80 -5.50
CA ASP A 380 5.98 -6.85 -6.00
C ASP A 380 5.28 -7.89 -6.90
N GLN A 381 3.94 -7.95 -6.90
CA GLN A 381 3.18 -8.98 -7.63
C GLN A 381 2.27 -8.41 -8.73
N MET A 382 2.21 -7.08 -8.86
CA MET A 382 1.52 -6.40 -9.97
C MET A 382 2.49 -6.10 -11.11
N ASP A 383 2.02 -6.23 -12.36
CA ASP A 383 2.82 -6.03 -13.58
C ASP A 383 2.92 -4.54 -13.97
N TRP A 384 3.62 -3.77 -13.13
CA TRP A 384 3.89 -2.37 -13.36
C TRP A 384 4.72 -2.13 -14.62
N GLY A 385 4.33 -1.13 -15.39
CA GLY A 385 4.97 -0.74 -16.63
C GLY A 385 6.35 -0.14 -16.36
N LYS A 386 7.33 -0.63 -17.12
CA LYS A 386 8.77 -0.34 -16.89
C LYS A 386 9.13 1.14 -17.03
N GLU A 387 8.37 1.88 -17.81
CA GLU A 387 8.57 3.31 -18.07
C GLU A 387 7.33 4.15 -17.74
N SER A 388 6.29 3.54 -17.18
CA SER A 388 5.08 4.23 -16.74
C SER A 388 5.35 5.15 -15.54
N LEU A 389 4.49 6.15 -15.39
CA LEU A 389 4.21 6.77 -14.10
C LEU A 389 3.40 5.76 -13.26
N ARG A 390 3.84 5.48 -12.02
CA ARG A 390 3.27 4.43 -11.16
C ARG A 390 2.72 5.04 -9.89
N LEU A 391 1.40 5.06 -9.77
CA LEU A 391 0.69 5.63 -8.62
C LEU A 391 -0.18 4.55 -7.99
N ALA A 392 -0.06 4.35 -6.68
CA ALA A 392 -0.93 3.47 -5.91
C ALA A 392 -1.69 4.26 -4.84
N PHE A 393 -3.00 4.05 -4.74
CA PHE A 393 -3.83 4.61 -3.67
C PHE A 393 -4.18 3.48 -2.70
N LEU A 394 -3.63 3.53 -1.49
CA LEU A 394 -3.94 2.59 -0.40
C LEU A 394 -5.10 3.18 0.39
N VAL A 395 -6.25 2.50 0.48
CA VAL A 395 -7.44 3.00 1.20
C VAL A 395 -7.80 2.00 2.29
N ALA A 396 -7.74 2.43 3.55
CA ALA A 396 -7.84 1.54 4.70
C ALA A 396 -8.06 2.29 6.03
N ASP A 397 -8.60 1.60 7.03
CA ASP A 397 -8.97 2.13 8.35
C ASP A 397 -8.28 1.44 9.54
N ALA A 398 -7.31 0.54 9.31
CA ALA A 398 -6.59 -0.17 10.38
C ALA A 398 -5.05 -0.26 10.18
N SER A 399 -4.29 -0.45 11.27
CA SER A 399 -2.85 -0.78 11.19
C SER A 399 -2.59 -2.15 10.57
N PRO A 400 -1.36 -2.38 10.06
CA PRO A 400 -0.93 -3.72 9.70
C PRO A 400 -0.73 -4.61 10.93
N HIS A 401 -1.01 -5.90 10.78
CA HIS A 401 -0.39 -6.93 11.60
C HIS A 401 1.14 -6.86 11.52
N MET A 402 1.81 -7.11 12.65
CA MET A 402 3.28 -7.09 12.75
C MET A 402 3.84 -8.34 13.45
N ASP A 403 2.94 -9.26 13.80
CA ASP A 403 3.17 -10.49 14.55
C ASP A 403 3.02 -11.76 13.68
N TYR A 404 2.55 -11.62 12.44
CA TYR A 404 2.51 -12.72 11.47
C TYR A 404 3.92 -13.16 11.05
N THR A 405 4.20 -14.45 11.20
CA THR A 405 5.53 -15.04 10.95
C THR A 405 5.84 -15.20 9.46
N ASP A 406 4.81 -15.42 8.65
CA ASP A 406 4.90 -15.58 7.20
C ASP A 406 4.40 -14.30 6.52
N ASP A 407 5.03 -13.17 6.80
CA ASP A 407 4.63 -11.89 6.23
C ASP A 407 5.86 -11.13 5.71
N VAL A 408 5.63 -10.18 4.81
CA VAL A 408 6.66 -9.26 4.33
C VAL A 408 6.44 -7.91 4.99
N PRO A 409 7.28 -7.51 5.96
CA PRO A 409 7.14 -6.24 6.65
C PRO A 409 7.04 -5.07 5.67
N TYR A 410 6.08 -4.15 5.87
CA TYR A 410 5.94 -2.98 5.00
C TYR A 410 7.26 -2.20 4.78
N PRO A 411 8.20 -2.06 5.74
CA PRO A 411 9.46 -1.35 5.50
C PRO A 411 10.33 -2.01 4.42
N THR A 412 10.25 -3.33 4.29
CA THR A 412 10.92 -4.09 3.22
C THR A 412 10.25 -3.81 1.88
N THR A 413 8.92 -3.84 1.84
CA THR A 413 8.15 -3.54 0.63
C THR A 413 8.32 -2.09 0.16
N LEU A 414 8.49 -1.13 1.08
CA LEU A 414 8.76 0.26 0.75
C LEU A 414 10.08 0.47 -0.01
N LYS A 415 11.14 -0.29 0.34
CA LYS A 415 12.40 -0.27 -0.43
C LYS A 415 12.19 -0.79 -1.87
N SER A 416 11.36 -1.83 -2.04
CA SER A 416 10.95 -2.33 -3.37
C SER A 416 10.16 -1.27 -4.14
N ALA A 417 9.23 -0.58 -3.50
CA ALA A 417 8.46 0.51 -4.11
C ALA A 417 9.36 1.64 -4.62
N VAL A 418 10.37 2.05 -3.84
CA VAL A 418 11.36 3.06 -4.25
C VAL A 418 12.21 2.58 -5.44
N ALA A 419 12.70 1.33 -5.40
CA ALA A 419 13.46 0.72 -6.50
C ALA A 419 12.64 0.63 -7.80
N ARG A 420 11.33 0.41 -7.66
CA ARG A 420 10.35 0.37 -8.75
C ARG A 420 9.76 1.74 -9.08
N GLY A 421 10.11 2.82 -8.38
CA GLY A 421 9.58 4.17 -8.61
C GLY A 421 8.05 4.25 -8.48
N ILE A 422 7.47 3.55 -7.51
CA ILE A 422 6.04 3.56 -7.22
C ILE A 422 5.78 4.57 -6.10
N LYS A 423 4.90 5.55 -6.36
CA LYS A 423 4.40 6.46 -5.31
C LYS A 423 3.15 5.88 -4.69
N ILE A 424 3.12 5.76 -3.38
CA ILE A 424 1.97 5.21 -2.66
C ILE A 424 1.32 6.34 -1.88
N PHE A 425 0.03 6.58 -2.11
CA PHE A 425 -0.80 7.59 -1.45
C PHE A 425 -1.78 6.88 -0.51
N PRO A 426 -1.40 6.62 0.75
CA PRO A 426 -2.32 6.10 1.74
C PRO A 426 -3.40 7.13 2.02
N THR A 427 -4.62 6.63 2.10
CA THR A 427 -5.86 7.35 2.36
C THR A 427 -6.46 6.71 3.60
N ALA A 428 -6.24 7.36 4.74
CA ALA A 428 -6.84 6.93 5.99
C ALA A 428 -8.35 7.12 5.92
N ALA A 429 -9.07 6.02 6.05
CA ALA A 429 -10.51 6.01 6.26
C ALA A 429 -10.85 6.28 7.74
N SER A 430 -12.15 6.36 8.05
CA SER A 430 -12.59 6.67 9.40
C SER A 430 -12.18 5.57 10.37
N GLY A 431 -11.68 5.95 11.54
CA GLY A 431 -11.35 4.98 12.60
C GLY A 431 -9.88 4.60 12.67
N LEU A 432 -9.05 5.01 11.70
CA LEU A 432 -7.62 4.70 11.71
C LEU A 432 -6.94 5.18 12.99
N GLU A 433 -6.40 4.23 13.74
CA GLU A 433 -5.77 4.46 15.03
C GLU A 433 -4.34 5.04 14.89
N PRO A 434 -3.70 5.50 15.99
CA PRO A 434 -2.39 6.17 15.91
C PRO A 434 -1.28 5.33 15.27
N VAL A 435 -1.29 4.00 15.46
CA VAL A 435 -0.30 3.09 14.86
C VAL A 435 -0.46 3.08 13.34
N GLY A 436 -1.69 2.90 12.83
CA GLY A 436 -2.00 3.00 11.41
C GLY A 436 -1.64 4.37 10.84
N SER A 437 -1.98 5.46 11.53
CA SER A 437 -1.61 6.82 11.10
C SER A 437 -0.09 7.00 10.96
N TYR A 438 0.68 6.48 11.90
CA TYR A 438 2.15 6.50 11.84
C TYR A 438 2.68 5.72 10.63
N VAL A 439 2.21 4.48 10.45
CA VAL A 439 2.62 3.60 9.35
C VAL A 439 2.27 4.24 8.00
N TYR A 440 1.08 4.79 7.86
CA TYR A 440 0.58 5.28 6.57
C TYR A 440 1.27 6.58 6.18
N ARG A 441 1.51 7.48 7.14
CA ARG A 441 2.36 8.65 6.90
C ARG A 441 3.78 8.25 6.52
N GLN A 442 4.33 7.20 7.14
CA GLN A 442 5.64 6.66 6.75
C GLN A 442 5.66 6.07 5.34
N ILE A 443 4.62 5.34 4.93
CA ILE A 443 4.48 4.82 3.56
C ILE A 443 4.47 5.98 2.54
N ALA A 444 3.66 7.02 2.80
CA ALA A 444 3.60 8.21 1.95
C ALA A 444 4.96 8.90 1.89
N GLN A 445 5.57 9.15 3.04
CA GLN A 445 6.82 9.89 3.14
C GLN A 445 7.95 9.17 2.40
N PHE A 446 8.11 7.87 2.64
CA PHE A 446 9.20 7.08 2.08
C PHE A 446 9.16 6.96 0.54
N THR A 447 7.95 7.06 -0.04
CA THR A 447 7.73 7.02 -1.49
C THR A 447 7.59 8.40 -2.13
N LEU A 448 7.93 9.47 -1.40
CA LEU A 448 7.80 10.88 -1.83
C LEU A 448 6.36 11.28 -2.22
N ALA A 449 5.38 10.60 -1.66
CA ALA A 449 3.96 10.85 -1.88
C ALA A 449 3.36 11.68 -0.72
N ARG A 450 2.05 11.94 -0.81
CA ARG A 450 1.26 12.65 0.20
C ARG A 450 0.38 11.66 0.96
N PHE A 451 0.19 11.92 2.24
CA PHE A 451 -0.77 11.19 3.07
C PHE A 451 -2.14 11.87 2.98
N LEU A 452 -3.17 11.08 2.67
CA LEU A 452 -4.55 11.52 2.54
C LEU A 452 -5.37 10.96 3.70
N PHE A 453 -6.45 11.64 4.07
CA PHE A 453 -7.34 11.16 5.12
C PHE A 453 -8.76 11.69 4.93
N ILE A 454 -9.72 10.94 5.45
CA ILE A 454 -11.16 11.22 5.33
C ILE A 454 -11.75 11.43 6.73
N GLU A 455 -12.44 12.55 6.92
CA GLU A 455 -13.15 12.85 8.16
C GLU A 455 -14.68 12.83 7.98
N TYR A 456 -15.35 12.07 8.84
CA TYR A 456 -16.79 12.13 9.02
C TYR A 456 -17.12 13.04 10.21
N GLY A 457 -17.94 14.07 9.99
CA GLY A 457 -18.62 14.78 11.09
C GLY A 457 -17.77 15.68 11.99
N GLY A 458 -16.53 16.03 11.64
CA GLY A 458 -15.76 17.06 12.35
C GLY A 458 -15.20 16.65 13.71
N SER A 459 -15.25 15.37 14.07
CA SER A 459 -14.54 14.81 15.23
C SER A 459 -13.11 14.37 14.91
N GLY A 460 -12.52 14.96 13.86
CA GLY A 460 -11.33 14.50 13.15
C GLY A 460 -10.24 13.96 14.06
N ALA A 461 -9.95 12.65 13.94
CA ALA A 461 -8.65 12.17 14.33
C ALA A 461 -7.64 13.01 13.55
N THR A 462 -6.80 13.77 14.25
CA THR A 462 -5.88 14.69 13.56
C THR A 462 -4.83 13.92 12.75
N HIS A 463 -4.73 12.59 12.91
CA HIS A 463 -3.68 11.75 12.33
C HIS A 463 -2.26 12.29 12.61
N GLY A 464 -2.11 13.04 13.72
CA GLY A 464 -0.87 13.75 14.07
C GLY A 464 -0.53 14.92 13.13
N VAL A 465 -1.50 15.41 12.35
CA VAL A 465 -1.39 16.59 11.49
C VAL A 465 -1.85 17.81 12.28
N GLU A 466 -0.94 18.78 12.45
CA GLU A 466 -1.25 20.06 13.09
C GLU A 466 -1.60 21.12 12.04
N GLY A 467 -2.55 22.00 12.38
CA GLY A 467 -2.94 23.15 11.54
C GLY A 467 -4.14 22.90 10.62
N SER A 468 -4.45 23.92 9.81
CA SER A 468 -5.55 23.86 8.83
C SER A 468 -5.09 23.17 7.55
N TYR A 469 -5.82 22.16 7.10
CA TYR A 469 -5.64 21.51 5.80
C TYR A 469 -6.78 21.87 4.84
N ALA A 470 -6.52 21.77 3.54
CA ALA A 470 -7.54 22.02 2.52
C ALA A 470 -8.57 20.89 2.53
N GLN A 471 -9.82 21.21 2.90
CA GLN A 471 -10.92 20.27 2.87
C GLN A 471 -11.50 20.18 1.46
N ASN A 472 -11.38 19.02 0.82
CA ASN A 472 -11.93 18.73 -0.50
C ASN A 472 -12.64 17.37 -0.50
N ASN A 473 -13.32 17.01 -1.58
CA ASN A 473 -13.74 15.63 -1.76
C ASN A 473 -12.53 14.76 -2.15
N LEU A 474 -12.53 13.49 -1.76
CA LEU A 474 -11.44 12.56 -2.07
C LEU A 474 -11.18 12.44 -3.58
N ASP A 475 -12.23 12.40 -4.39
CA ASP A 475 -12.12 12.33 -5.86
C ASP A 475 -11.43 13.56 -6.45
N ASP A 476 -11.68 14.74 -5.88
CA ASP A 476 -11.00 15.98 -6.29
C ASP A 476 -9.51 15.94 -5.95
N ILE A 477 -9.15 15.39 -4.78
CA ILE A 477 -7.76 15.21 -4.36
C ILE A 477 -7.05 14.23 -5.28
N VAL A 478 -7.63 13.05 -5.53
CA VAL A 478 -7.06 12.03 -6.42
C VAL A 478 -6.83 12.57 -7.82
N VAL A 479 -7.84 13.20 -8.43
CA VAL A 479 -7.73 13.77 -9.79
C VAL A 479 -6.66 14.87 -9.83
N ARG A 480 -6.57 15.71 -8.79
CA ARG A 480 -5.54 16.75 -8.72
C ARG A 480 -4.14 16.15 -8.61
N ILE A 481 -3.92 15.18 -7.74
CA ILE A 481 -2.63 14.49 -7.59
C ILE A 481 -2.21 13.86 -8.91
N VAL A 482 -3.10 13.11 -9.55
CA VAL A 482 -2.80 12.46 -10.85
C VAL A 482 -2.45 13.52 -11.90
N ARG A 483 -3.17 14.65 -11.94
CA ARG A 483 -2.84 15.77 -12.84
C ARG A 483 -1.46 16.36 -12.56
N GLU A 484 -1.14 16.64 -11.30
CA GLU A 484 0.15 17.21 -10.89
C GLU A 484 1.32 16.26 -11.26
N GLU A 485 1.16 14.97 -10.98
CA GLU A 485 2.16 13.95 -11.30
C GLU A 485 2.33 13.76 -12.82
N LEU A 486 1.22 13.76 -13.59
CA LEU A 486 1.29 13.70 -15.06
C LEU A 486 1.96 14.92 -15.67
N ALA A 487 1.63 16.12 -15.19
CA ALA A 487 2.23 17.37 -15.65
C ALA A 487 3.75 17.37 -15.41
N ALA A 488 4.18 17.06 -14.17
CA ALA A 488 5.60 16.96 -13.84
C ALA A 488 6.33 15.90 -14.67
N PHE A 489 5.67 14.76 -14.93
CA PHE A 489 6.25 13.70 -15.74
C PHE A 489 6.44 14.14 -17.20
N ALA A 490 5.54 14.96 -17.75
CA ALA A 490 5.57 15.43 -19.13
C ALA A 490 6.48 16.64 -19.38
N GLU A 491 6.54 17.60 -18.44
CA GLU A 491 7.29 18.88 -18.53
C GLU A 491 8.81 18.72 -18.41
#